data_AF-A0A914TGG1-F1
#
_entry.id   AF-A0A914TGG1-F1
#
_cell.length_a   1.000
_cell.length_b   1.000
_cell.length_c   1.000
_cell.angle_alpha   90.00
_cell.angle_beta   90.00
_cell.angle_gamma   90.00
#
_symmetry.space_group_name_H-M   'P 1'
#
loop_
_entity.id
_entity.type
_entity.pdbx_description
1 polymer ?
#
loop_
_entity_poly.entity_id
_entity_poly.type
_entity_poly.pdbx_seq_one_letter_code
_entity_poly.pdbx_strand_id
1 'polypeptide(L)'
;MAEAQPEARVSSDLARMMERLKLTPLPSVMAEKKKPVGSLGASPQRIITNIHGLKVPESLQVYRYDVTIQAVKEVNGNEKIIDLTKKARSDAVVTNRKALCREIFLTAIHKHPDVFGKPNELTYDLQSTLFSPKLITEDPDGITYDVTNHFVQMQLPNSRAEIKVKPVKDARVLDASELTRLSSNLDEVDHSLQQYLELETSQTALMNGEEHITYPGGKSFLMNPGNYGFSARDTPDLGHGKFLAIGCQKSIRAESAETKMIKLEGGEVSVAQYFLDRYNIRLQYPKVNLVIESGPQKSEFPIELLHICDNQRVRTEHQTTELVQSMIRACAVPPSTLIPQNDRNGLALGLYGPNKSAHLNAMNIEVVARPVTVNTRVLPPPYIVYGNKNQAQPEPARATWNQRAHYLVPCDLGKWAVYVLGTMPQRSRSTFGPNELQQFLSCFQQQCIKVGIQYVDPSYTSAIAIDVAAVEKEFKAYKEEGYTFMFFVHADNDQSLHKVVKLLERQYAIVTQLVKMQNAGDIVSKGKQQTMENIIHKTK
;
A
#
# COMPACT_ATOMS: atom_id res chain seq x y z
N MET A 1 8.67 12.84 38.09
CA MET A 1 8.73 11.40 37.75
C MET A 1 8.38 11.28 36.28
N ALA A 2 9.34 10.90 35.43
CA ALA A 2 9.17 10.88 33.99
C ALA A 2 8.24 9.72 33.58
N GLU A 3 7.16 10.01 32.84
CA GLU A 3 6.32 8.98 32.23
C GLU A 3 7.12 8.28 31.11
N ALA A 4 7.18 6.96 31.18
CA ALA A 4 7.79 6.13 30.16
C ALA A 4 7.07 6.31 28.81
N GLN A 5 7.82 6.23 27.71
CA GLN A 5 7.31 6.39 26.35
C GLN A 5 6.17 5.39 26.03
N PRO A 6 5.21 5.74 25.14
CA PRO A 6 4.00 4.95 24.89
C PRO A 6 4.26 3.50 24.47
N GLU A 7 5.33 3.25 23.71
CA GLU A 7 5.73 1.91 23.26
C GLU A 7 6.11 1.00 24.44
N ALA A 8 6.79 1.56 25.45
CA ALA A 8 7.17 0.84 26.67
C ALA A 8 5.94 0.51 27.55
N ARG A 9 4.91 1.38 27.54
CA ARG A 9 3.64 1.14 28.27
C ARG A 9 2.81 0.02 27.62
N VAL A 10 2.68 0.02 26.29
CA VAL A 10 1.94 -1.04 25.55
C VAL A 10 2.60 -2.40 25.70
N SER A 11 3.94 -2.46 25.64
CA SER A 11 4.68 -3.70 25.90
C SER A 11 4.49 -4.20 27.34
N SER A 12 4.42 -3.29 28.32
CA SER A 12 4.20 -3.65 29.72
C SER A 12 2.78 -4.14 30.01
N ASP A 13 1.77 -3.59 29.33
CA ASP A 13 0.37 -4.02 29.49
C ASP A 13 0.11 -5.37 28.82
N LEU A 14 0.74 -5.63 27.67
CA LEU A 14 0.68 -6.93 27.00
C LEU A 14 1.35 -8.02 27.84
N ALA A 15 2.53 -7.74 28.41
CA ALA A 15 3.24 -8.66 29.30
C ALA A 15 2.40 -9.00 30.55
N ARG A 16 1.76 -8.00 31.15
CA ARG A 16 0.87 -8.17 32.30
C ARG A 16 -0.39 -8.96 31.97
N MET A 17 -0.90 -8.82 30.75
CA MET A 17 -2.05 -9.58 30.26
C MET A 17 -1.67 -11.05 29.98
N MET A 18 -0.50 -11.32 29.42
CA MET A 18 0.03 -12.68 29.21
C MET A 18 0.28 -13.40 30.54
N GLU A 19 0.86 -12.70 31.52
CA GLU A 19 1.09 -13.24 32.87
C GLU A 19 -0.23 -13.59 33.58
N ARG A 20 -1.25 -12.71 33.49
CA ARG A 20 -2.60 -12.97 34.03
C ARG A 20 -3.27 -14.19 33.38
N LEU A 21 -3.01 -14.44 32.10
CA LEU A 21 -3.57 -15.55 31.33
C LEU A 21 -2.69 -16.82 31.38
N LYS A 22 -1.55 -16.80 32.07
CA LYS A 22 -0.54 -17.88 32.11
C LYS A 22 -0.08 -18.32 30.72
N LEU A 23 -0.04 -17.40 29.77
CA LEU A 23 0.42 -17.66 28.40
C LEU A 23 1.91 -17.36 28.32
N THR A 24 2.70 -18.36 27.94
CA THR A 24 4.10 -18.16 27.57
C THR A 24 4.18 -17.84 26.08
N PRO A 25 4.92 -16.80 25.65
CA PRO A 25 5.20 -16.58 24.24
C PRO A 25 5.95 -17.80 23.70
N LEU A 26 5.36 -18.48 22.71
CA LEU A 26 6.08 -19.49 21.96
C LEU A 26 6.96 -18.78 20.92
N PRO A 27 8.16 -19.31 20.62
CA PRO A 27 9.00 -18.74 19.59
C PRO A 27 8.25 -18.73 18.26
N SER A 28 8.46 -17.66 17.48
CA SER A 28 7.87 -17.53 16.15
C SER A 28 8.59 -18.45 15.17
N VAL A 29 8.21 -19.74 15.16
CA VAL A 29 8.85 -20.78 14.35
C VAL A 29 8.12 -20.98 13.03
N MET A 30 8.84 -20.89 11.92
CA MET A 30 8.31 -21.19 10.59
C MET A 30 7.91 -22.67 10.47
N ALA A 31 6.75 -22.95 9.88
CA ALA A 31 6.32 -24.32 9.61
C ALA A 31 7.29 -25.05 8.66
N GLU A 32 7.57 -26.32 8.93
CA GLU A 32 8.41 -27.13 8.06
C GLU A 32 7.83 -27.23 6.65
N LYS A 33 8.70 -27.15 5.64
CA LYS A 33 8.27 -27.36 4.26
C LYS A 33 7.89 -28.80 4.05
N LYS A 34 6.72 -28.98 3.45
CA LYS A 34 6.31 -30.28 2.92
C LYS A 34 7.28 -30.71 1.82
N LYS A 35 8.07 -31.73 2.13
CA LYS A 35 8.83 -32.52 1.18
C LYS A 35 8.01 -33.79 0.86
N PRO A 36 8.00 -34.26 -0.40
CA PRO A 36 8.67 -33.71 -1.57
C PRO A 36 7.95 -32.49 -2.15
N VAL A 37 8.65 -31.74 -3.01
CA VAL A 37 8.03 -30.69 -3.84
C VAL A 37 6.87 -31.33 -4.63
N GLY A 38 5.72 -30.66 -4.71
CA GLY A 38 4.56 -31.23 -5.43
C GLY A 38 4.91 -31.58 -6.87
N SER A 39 4.23 -32.54 -7.48
CA SER A 39 4.52 -33.06 -8.85
C SER A 39 3.40 -32.83 -9.87
N LEU A 40 2.24 -32.33 -9.44
CA LEU A 40 1.06 -32.11 -10.30
C LEU A 40 1.24 -30.95 -11.30
N GLY A 41 0.66 -31.07 -12.50
CA GLY A 41 0.67 -30.04 -13.55
C GLY A 41 1.56 -30.38 -14.76
N ALA A 42 1.27 -29.76 -15.90
CA ALA A 42 1.96 -30.03 -17.18
C ALA A 42 3.39 -29.45 -17.22
N SER A 43 4.14 -29.82 -18.26
CA SER A 43 5.57 -29.53 -18.52
C SER A 43 6.02 -28.12 -18.09
N PRO A 44 7.26 -27.99 -17.58
CA PRO A 44 7.73 -26.76 -16.95
C PRO A 44 7.66 -25.56 -17.90
N GLN A 45 6.87 -24.56 -17.52
CA GLN A 45 6.95 -23.24 -18.16
C GLN A 45 8.03 -22.44 -17.44
N ARG A 46 8.90 -21.79 -18.22
CA ARG A 46 9.90 -20.88 -17.66
C ARG A 46 9.23 -19.52 -17.47
N ILE A 47 9.12 -19.08 -16.23
CA ILE A 47 8.68 -17.71 -15.92
C ILE A 47 9.88 -16.84 -15.58
N ILE A 48 9.78 -15.57 -15.94
CA ILE A 48 10.73 -14.53 -15.56
C ILE A 48 10.16 -13.82 -14.33
N THR A 49 10.98 -13.66 -13.30
CA THR A 49 10.60 -12.90 -12.09
C THR A 49 11.10 -11.46 -12.18
N ASN A 50 10.73 -10.63 -11.21
CA ASN A 50 11.37 -9.34 -10.95
C ASN A 50 12.43 -9.43 -9.84
N ILE A 51 12.96 -10.62 -9.59
CA ILE A 51 13.97 -10.89 -8.56
C ILE A 51 15.33 -10.92 -9.24
N HIS A 52 16.29 -10.18 -8.70
CA HIS A 52 17.66 -10.19 -9.18
C HIS A 52 18.56 -10.85 -8.14
N GLY A 53 19.51 -11.66 -8.58
CA GLY A 53 20.53 -12.20 -7.69
C GLY A 53 21.40 -11.08 -7.15
N LEU A 54 21.80 -11.17 -5.89
CA LEU A 54 22.75 -10.25 -5.27
C LEU A 54 23.98 -11.05 -4.86
N LYS A 55 25.15 -10.67 -5.38
CA LYS A 55 26.43 -11.21 -4.91
C LYS A 55 27.04 -10.21 -3.95
N VAL A 56 27.40 -10.70 -2.77
CA VAL A 56 28.06 -9.96 -1.70
C VAL A 56 29.39 -10.66 -1.41
N PRO A 57 30.48 -9.93 -1.13
CA PRO A 57 31.75 -10.53 -0.71
C PRO A 57 31.57 -11.41 0.53
N GLU A 58 32.36 -12.48 0.65
CA GLU A 58 32.26 -13.43 1.78
C GLU A 58 32.44 -12.74 3.14
N SER A 59 33.41 -11.83 3.25
CA SER A 59 33.63 -10.99 4.42
C SER A 59 33.43 -9.52 4.06
N LEU A 60 32.40 -8.88 4.63
CA LEU A 60 32.02 -7.50 4.36
C LEU A 60 32.13 -6.64 5.64
N GLN A 61 33.28 -6.02 5.85
CA GLN A 61 33.47 -5.18 7.02
C GLN A 61 32.81 -3.80 6.84
N VAL A 62 31.81 -3.50 7.67
CA VAL A 62 31.18 -2.17 7.74
C VAL A 62 30.84 -1.80 9.18
N TYR A 63 31.16 -0.58 9.57
CA TYR A 63 30.87 0.00 10.88
C TYR A 63 29.63 0.88 10.78
N ARG A 64 28.69 0.71 11.71
CA ARG A 64 27.47 1.51 11.79
C ARG A 64 27.62 2.67 12.76
N TYR A 65 27.17 3.83 12.33
CA TYR A 65 27.15 5.07 13.10
C TYR A 65 25.75 5.69 13.12
N ASP A 66 25.38 6.22 14.28
CA ASP A 66 24.30 7.19 14.39
C ASP A 66 24.85 8.57 13.99
N VAL A 67 24.19 9.20 13.03
CA VAL A 67 24.56 10.53 12.53
C VAL A 67 23.53 11.55 12.94
N THR A 68 23.98 12.68 13.47
CA THR A 68 23.13 13.84 13.74
C THR A 68 23.69 15.04 13.00
N ILE A 69 22.91 15.57 12.06
CA ILE A 69 23.22 16.82 11.35
C ILE A 69 22.37 17.94 11.93
N GLN A 70 23.03 19.00 12.38
CA GLN A 70 22.39 20.13 13.03
C GLN A 70 22.82 21.45 12.41
N ALA A 71 21.88 22.39 12.31
CA ALA A 71 22.19 23.79 12.11
C ALA A 71 22.02 24.53 13.43
N VAL A 72 23.08 25.18 13.90
CA VAL A 72 23.08 25.94 15.15
C VAL A 72 23.04 27.42 14.82
N LYS A 73 22.02 28.10 15.32
CA LYS A 73 21.80 29.52 15.12
C LYS A 73 21.89 30.24 16.45
N GLU A 74 22.71 31.28 16.52
CA GLU A 74 22.76 32.13 17.70
C GLU A 74 21.61 33.15 17.69
N VAL A 75 20.80 33.16 18.75
CA VAL A 75 19.67 34.07 18.92
C VAL A 75 19.68 34.60 20.35
N ASN A 76 19.90 35.91 20.51
CA ASN A 76 19.93 36.59 21.80
C ASN A 76 20.91 35.96 22.82
N GLY A 77 22.09 35.53 22.35
CA GLY A 77 23.12 34.87 23.17
C GLY A 77 22.81 33.41 23.55
N ASN A 78 21.72 32.82 23.02
CA ASN A 78 21.40 31.41 23.19
C ASN A 78 21.52 30.66 21.85
N GLU A 79 21.98 29.42 21.91
CA GLU A 79 22.04 28.55 20.74
C GLU A 79 20.69 27.88 20.48
N LYS A 80 20.13 28.14 19.29
CA LYS A 80 18.96 27.44 18.77
C LYS A 80 19.42 26.37 17.80
N ILE A 81 19.15 25.11 18.16
CA ILE A 81 19.54 23.94 17.37
C ILE A 81 18.38 23.49 16.48
N ILE A 82 18.65 23.34 15.19
CA ILE A 82 17.74 22.76 14.21
C ILE A 82 18.30 21.40 13.79
N ASP A 83 17.69 20.33 14.28
CA ASP A 83 18.04 18.96 13.88
C ASP A 83 17.41 18.63 12.51
N LEU A 84 18.28 18.47 11.50
CA LEU A 84 17.90 18.18 10.12
C LEU A 84 17.63 16.69 9.89
N THR A 85 18.13 15.82 10.78
CA THR A 85 17.96 14.36 10.69
C THR A 85 16.64 13.88 11.31
N LYS A 86 15.99 14.73 12.11
CA LYS A 86 14.71 14.43 12.75
C LYS A 86 13.61 14.11 11.74
N LYS A 87 12.83 13.06 12.03
CA LYS A 87 11.64 12.67 11.24
C LYS A 87 10.62 13.81 11.16
N ALA A 88 10.00 13.98 10.00
CA ALA A 88 8.91 14.93 9.76
C ALA A 88 7.73 14.22 9.10
N ARG A 89 6.52 14.79 9.27
CA ARG A 89 5.27 14.25 8.68
C ARG A 89 4.99 14.77 7.27
N SER A 90 5.54 15.94 6.93
CA SER A 90 5.36 16.57 5.62
C SER A 90 6.42 16.05 4.65
N ASP A 91 6.00 15.53 3.50
CA ASP A 91 6.91 15.05 2.46
C ASP A 91 7.85 16.17 1.98
N ALA A 92 7.34 17.40 1.82
CA ALA A 92 8.16 18.56 1.42
C ALA A 92 9.28 18.85 2.43
N VAL A 93 8.97 18.81 3.73
CA VAL A 93 9.97 19.01 4.79
C VAL A 93 10.99 17.88 4.80
N VAL A 94 10.56 16.63 4.61
CA VAL A 94 11.46 15.47 4.54
C VAL A 94 12.40 15.59 3.33
N THR A 95 11.88 15.92 2.16
CA THR A 95 12.69 16.06 0.94
C THR A 95 13.70 17.21 1.06
N ASN A 96 13.28 18.37 1.58
CA ASN A 96 14.19 19.50 1.79
C ASN A 96 15.30 19.15 2.81
N ARG A 97 14.94 18.49 3.92
CA ARG A 97 15.93 18.03 4.90
C ARG A 97 16.92 17.04 4.31
N LYS A 98 16.47 16.08 3.50
CA LYS A 98 17.36 15.15 2.81
C LYS A 98 18.34 15.86 1.88
N ALA A 99 17.90 16.89 1.16
CA ALA A 99 18.78 17.70 0.31
C ALA A 99 19.86 18.41 1.16
N LEU A 100 19.47 19.03 2.27
CA LEU A 100 20.42 19.66 3.20
C LEU A 100 21.39 18.65 3.82
N CYS A 101 20.89 17.50 4.29
CA CYS A 101 21.72 16.43 4.86
C CYS A 101 22.72 15.91 3.83
N ARG A 102 22.33 15.75 2.56
CA ARG A 102 23.23 15.33 1.48
C ARG A 102 24.38 16.31 1.30
N GLU A 103 24.07 17.61 1.13
CA GLU A 103 25.09 18.63 0.91
C GLU A 103 26.03 18.78 2.12
N ILE A 104 25.48 18.74 3.33
CA ILE A 104 26.28 18.79 4.56
C ILE A 104 27.20 17.56 4.67
N PHE A 105 26.67 16.38 4.39
CA PHE A 105 27.44 15.14 4.43
C PHE A 105 28.57 15.13 3.39
N LEU A 106 28.29 15.52 2.14
CA LEU A 106 29.31 15.66 1.11
C LEU A 106 30.37 16.68 1.52
N THR A 107 29.97 17.80 2.12
CA THR A 107 30.91 18.82 2.63
C THR A 107 31.80 18.27 3.74
N ALA A 108 31.25 17.45 4.64
CA ALA A 108 32.00 16.78 5.69
C ALA A 108 33.15 15.94 5.11
N ILE A 109 32.84 15.16 4.07
CA ILE A 109 33.82 14.31 3.39
C ILE A 109 34.91 15.13 2.71
N HIS A 110 34.54 16.24 2.05
CA HIS A 110 35.51 17.12 1.40
C HIS A 110 36.42 17.85 2.39
N LYS A 111 35.89 18.27 3.55
CA LYS A 111 36.67 18.97 4.58
C LYS A 111 37.54 18.03 5.42
N HIS A 112 37.09 16.81 5.64
CA HIS A 112 37.76 15.81 6.48
C HIS A 112 37.96 14.48 5.72
N PRO A 113 38.71 14.49 4.59
CA PRO A 113 38.91 13.30 3.77
C PRO A 113 39.75 12.23 4.48
N ASP A 114 40.57 12.63 5.45
CA ASP A 114 41.33 11.76 6.35
C ASP A 114 40.42 10.96 7.28
N VAL A 115 39.27 11.53 7.67
CA VAL A 115 38.28 10.90 8.54
C VAL A 115 37.30 10.03 7.73
N PHE A 116 36.72 10.60 6.67
CA PHE A 116 35.60 10.00 5.94
C PHE A 116 36.04 9.21 4.71
N GLY A 117 37.26 9.43 4.19
CA GLY A 117 37.73 8.77 2.99
C GLY A 117 36.99 9.22 1.73
N LYS A 118 36.57 8.26 0.90
CA LYS A 118 35.91 8.55 -0.39
C LYS A 118 34.39 8.52 -0.23
N PRO A 119 33.64 9.45 -0.87
CA PRO A 119 32.18 9.48 -0.77
C PRO A 119 31.51 8.16 -1.14
N ASN A 120 31.97 7.50 -2.21
CA ASN A 120 31.38 6.26 -2.71
C ASN A 120 31.68 5.05 -1.81
N GLU A 121 32.54 5.15 -0.81
CA GLU A 121 32.77 4.07 0.17
C GLU A 121 31.77 4.16 1.34
N LEU A 122 31.05 5.28 1.47
CA LEU A 122 30.14 5.53 2.58
C LEU A 122 28.68 5.36 2.19
N THR A 123 27.90 4.77 3.10
CA THR A 123 26.49 4.45 2.86
C THR A 123 25.63 5.24 3.83
N TYR A 124 24.99 6.31 3.37
CA TYR A 124 24.22 7.22 4.23
C TYR A 124 22.74 7.25 3.85
N ASP A 125 21.84 7.26 4.84
CA ASP A 125 20.37 7.28 4.65
C ASP A 125 19.79 8.69 4.45
N LEU A 126 20.63 9.72 4.48
CA LEU A 126 20.23 11.14 4.50
C LEU A 126 19.37 11.51 5.72
N GLN A 127 19.45 10.69 6.77
CA GLN A 127 18.81 10.86 8.05
C GLN A 127 19.82 10.57 9.15
N SER A 128 19.66 9.49 9.90
CA SER A 128 20.43 9.24 11.12
C SER A 128 21.37 8.03 11.04
N THR A 129 21.50 7.38 9.88
CA THR A 129 22.25 6.12 9.78
C THR A 129 23.34 6.21 8.72
N LEU A 130 24.59 6.02 9.14
CA LEU A 130 25.76 5.95 8.28
C LEU A 130 26.45 4.59 8.45
N PHE A 131 26.87 3.99 7.35
CA PHE A 131 27.81 2.87 7.36
C PHE A 131 29.11 3.29 6.68
N SER A 132 30.22 2.80 7.22
CA SER A 132 31.56 3.03 6.69
C SER A 132 32.38 1.74 6.73
N PRO A 133 33.14 1.38 5.69
CA PRO A 133 34.07 0.25 5.76
C PRO A 133 35.28 0.54 6.64
N LYS A 134 35.53 1.82 6.96
CA LYS A 134 36.63 2.27 7.81
C LYS A 134 36.09 2.77 9.16
N LEU A 135 36.84 2.49 10.21
CA LEU A 135 36.53 2.99 11.54
C LEU A 135 36.72 4.52 11.56
N ILE A 136 35.65 5.26 11.79
CA ILE A 136 35.64 6.73 11.89
C ILE A 136 36.05 7.18 13.31
N THR A 137 35.43 6.58 14.33
CA THR A 137 35.70 6.86 15.74
C THR A 137 35.27 5.69 16.63
N GLU A 138 35.95 5.54 17.75
CA GLU A 138 35.59 4.63 18.86
C GLU A 138 35.01 5.38 20.06
N ASP A 139 34.97 6.71 20.01
CA ASP A 139 34.46 7.54 21.10
C ASP A 139 32.97 7.26 21.32
N PRO A 140 32.55 6.70 22.47
CA PRO A 140 31.17 6.36 22.73
C PRO A 140 30.24 7.59 22.78
N ASP A 141 30.78 8.80 22.97
CA ASP A 141 30.01 10.05 22.93
C ASP A 141 29.92 10.64 21.52
N GLY A 142 30.74 10.14 20.58
CA GLY A 142 30.81 10.55 19.19
C GLY A 142 31.53 11.89 18.97
N ILE A 143 32.04 12.10 17.75
CA ILE A 143 32.80 13.30 17.38
C ILE A 143 31.92 14.23 16.54
N THR A 144 32.00 15.53 16.81
CA THR A 144 31.33 16.58 16.04
C THR A 144 32.32 17.30 15.14
N TYR A 145 31.95 17.47 13.87
CA TYR A 145 32.74 18.17 12.85
C TYR A 145 32.00 19.42 12.34
N ASP A 146 32.70 20.56 12.26
CA ASP A 146 32.15 21.77 11.64
C ASP A 146 32.20 21.66 10.11
N VAL A 147 31.02 21.72 9.53
CA VAL A 147 30.77 21.52 8.10
C VAL A 147 30.05 22.70 7.48
N THR A 148 30.18 23.87 8.11
CA THR A 148 29.61 25.13 7.61
C THR A 148 30.19 25.45 6.24
N ASN A 149 29.32 25.65 5.25
CA ASN A 149 29.69 26.07 3.90
C ASN A 149 28.73 27.16 3.40
N HIS A 150 29.04 27.73 2.22
CA HIS A 150 28.23 28.77 1.62
C HIS A 150 26.80 28.32 1.30
N PHE A 151 26.61 27.09 0.82
CA PHE A 151 25.29 26.55 0.49
C PHE A 151 24.35 26.48 1.70
N VAL A 152 24.83 25.95 2.82
CA VAL A 152 24.05 25.88 4.07
C VAL A 152 23.74 27.28 4.58
N GLN A 153 24.67 28.23 4.47
CA GLN A 153 24.41 29.62 4.85
C GLN A 153 23.38 30.30 3.95
N MET A 154 23.28 29.93 2.66
CA MET A 154 22.19 30.42 1.79
C MET A 154 20.82 29.86 2.20
N GLN A 155 20.75 28.57 2.55
CA GLN A 155 19.50 27.90 2.93
C GLN A 155 19.07 28.21 4.38
N LEU A 156 20.03 28.38 5.27
CA LEU A 156 19.86 28.65 6.70
C LEU A 156 20.75 29.83 7.13
N PRO A 157 20.36 31.08 6.80
CA PRO A 157 21.16 32.26 7.10
C PRO A 157 21.53 32.40 8.58
N ASN A 158 22.79 32.78 8.82
CA ASN A 158 23.40 32.97 10.14
C ASN A 158 23.41 31.70 11.01
N SER A 159 23.54 30.52 10.39
CA SER A 159 23.67 29.25 11.11
C SER A 159 25.00 28.58 10.80
N ARG A 160 25.64 27.99 11.83
CA ARG A 160 26.75 27.04 11.64
C ARG A 160 26.18 25.64 11.43
N ALA A 161 26.84 24.82 10.63
CA ALA A 161 26.41 23.46 10.34
C ALA A 161 27.39 22.47 10.98
N GLU A 162 26.85 21.49 11.68
CA GLU A 162 27.61 20.47 12.39
C GLU A 162 27.10 19.08 12.01
N ILE A 163 28.04 18.15 11.84
CA ILE A 163 27.75 16.71 11.74
C ILE A 163 28.39 16.01 12.93
N LYS A 164 27.57 15.32 13.71
CA LYS A 164 28.01 14.46 14.80
C LYS A 164 27.91 13.01 14.37
N VAL A 165 28.99 12.25 14.55
CA VAL A 165 29.08 10.83 14.21
C VAL A 165 29.35 10.05 15.49
N LYS A 166 28.39 9.19 15.87
CA LYS A 166 28.44 8.39 17.10
C LYS A 166 28.46 6.90 16.76
N PRO A 167 29.42 6.11 17.27
CA PRO A 167 29.46 4.67 17.02
C PRO A 167 28.29 3.98 17.70
N VAL A 168 27.66 3.04 17.00
CA VAL A 168 26.64 2.16 17.59
C VAL A 168 27.36 1.00 18.27
N LYS A 169 27.05 0.75 19.55
CA LYS A 169 27.52 -0.46 20.25
C LYS A 169 26.99 -1.67 19.49
N ASP A 170 27.87 -2.56 19.02
CA ASP A 170 27.65 -3.59 17.98
C ASP A 170 27.97 -3.21 16.52
N ALA A 171 28.88 -2.25 16.29
CA ALA A 171 29.54 -2.10 14.98
C ALA A 171 30.38 -3.36 14.66
N ARG A 172 29.77 -4.34 13.96
CA ARG A 172 30.35 -5.64 13.64
C ARG A 172 30.79 -5.70 12.19
N VAL A 173 31.78 -6.55 11.90
CA VAL A 173 32.02 -7.07 10.55
C VAL A 173 30.76 -7.81 10.13
N LEU A 174 30.08 -7.36 9.06
CA LEU A 174 28.93 -8.08 8.52
C LEU A 174 29.44 -9.19 7.60
N ASP A 175 28.97 -10.41 7.81
CA ASP A 175 29.44 -11.56 7.03
C ASP A 175 28.32 -12.09 6.14
N ALA A 176 28.63 -12.42 4.87
CA ALA A 176 27.62 -12.94 3.95
C ALA A 176 26.96 -14.25 4.46
N SER A 177 27.66 -15.00 5.32
CA SER A 177 27.12 -16.18 5.99
C SER A 177 25.99 -15.88 6.98
N GLU A 178 25.82 -14.65 7.46
CA GLU A 178 24.66 -14.27 8.28
C GLU A 178 23.34 -14.44 7.51
N LEU A 179 23.34 -14.17 6.20
CA LEU A 179 22.18 -14.40 5.32
C LEU A 179 21.90 -15.89 5.08
N THR A 180 22.87 -16.78 5.39
CA THR A 180 22.71 -18.24 5.28
C THR A 180 22.32 -18.92 6.59
N ARG A 181 22.54 -18.25 7.74
CA ARG A 181 22.18 -18.73 9.09
C ARG A 181 20.75 -18.36 9.48
N LEU A 182 19.83 -18.35 8.51
CA LEU A 182 18.42 -18.05 8.76
C LEU A 182 17.85 -19.07 9.75
N SER A 183 17.75 -18.67 11.02
CA SER A 183 17.09 -19.44 12.08
C SER A 183 15.62 -19.62 11.70
N SER A 184 15.05 -20.79 12.01
CA SER A 184 13.60 -20.97 11.93
C SER A 184 12.87 -20.12 12.97
N ASN A 185 13.60 -19.66 14.01
CA ASN A 185 13.14 -18.70 15.00
C ASN A 185 13.33 -17.27 14.46
N LEU A 186 12.23 -16.60 14.14
CA LEU A 186 12.24 -15.26 13.56
C LEU A 186 12.77 -14.18 14.54
N ASP A 187 12.75 -14.46 15.84
CA ASP A 187 13.17 -13.53 16.89
C ASP A 187 14.71 -13.40 17.01
N GLU A 188 15.47 -14.27 16.34
CA GLU A 188 16.94 -14.33 16.37
C GLU A 188 17.62 -13.77 15.10
N VAL A 189 16.83 -13.26 14.14
CA VAL A 189 17.36 -12.80 12.84
C VAL A 189 17.85 -11.35 12.92
N ASP A 190 19.16 -11.15 12.74
CA ASP A 190 19.75 -9.80 12.63
C ASP A 190 19.45 -9.19 11.25
N HIS A 191 18.81 -8.02 11.24
CA HIS A 191 18.44 -7.29 10.02
C HIS A 191 19.49 -6.26 9.57
N SER A 192 20.62 -6.12 10.28
CA SER A 192 21.61 -5.07 10.03
C SER A 192 22.24 -5.17 8.64
N LEU A 193 22.60 -6.38 8.20
CA LEU A 193 23.12 -6.63 6.85
C LEU A 193 22.06 -6.39 5.76
N GLN A 194 20.82 -6.79 6.00
CA GLN A 194 19.72 -6.47 5.07
C GLN A 194 19.54 -4.95 4.94
N GLN A 195 19.52 -4.22 6.06
CA GLN A 195 19.38 -2.77 6.09
C GLN A 195 20.55 -2.09 5.36
N TYR A 196 21.78 -2.53 5.60
CA TYR A 196 22.96 -2.05 4.89
C TYR A 196 22.82 -2.26 3.38
N LEU A 197 22.52 -3.47 2.92
CA LEU A 197 22.40 -3.78 1.48
C LEU A 197 21.23 -3.04 0.81
N GLU A 198 20.11 -2.84 1.52
CA GLU A 198 19.00 -2.01 1.05
C GLU A 198 19.41 -0.57 0.83
N LEU A 199 20.21 -0.03 1.75
CA LEU A 199 20.68 1.33 1.70
C LEU A 199 21.79 1.51 0.65
N GLU A 200 22.71 0.55 0.57
CA GLU A 200 23.83 0.51 -0.37
C GLU A 200 23.34 0.48 -1.82
N THR A 201 22.38 -0.40 -2.11
CA THR A 201 21.71 -0.43 -3.42
C THR A 201 20.81 0.79 -3.68
N SER A 202 20.60 1.68 -2.70
CA SER A 202 19.85 2.95 -2.86
C SER A 202 20.75 4.16 -3.04
N GLN A 203 22.07 4.06 -2.88
CA GLN A 203 22.95 5.24 -2.79
C GLN A 203 22.89 6.12 -4.04
N THR A 204 22.76 5.55 -5.24
CA THR A 204 22.59 6.34 -6.47
C THR A 204 21.38 7.27 -6.38
N ALA A 205 20.21 6.77 -5.96
CA ALA A 205 19.00 7.56 -5.84
C ALA A 205 19.02 8.53 -4.65
N LEU A 206 19.69 8.15 -3.56
CA LEU A 206 19.82 9.02 -2.40
C LEU A 206 20.77 10.17 -2.69
N MET A 207 21.89 9.92 -3.33
CA MET A 207 22.93 10.91 -3.61
C MET A 207 22.67 11.75 -4.86
N ASN A 208 21.70 11.39 -5.70
CA ASN A 208 21.30 12.18 -6.87
C ASN A 208 19.84 12.67 -6.76
N GLY A 209 19.64 13.77 -6.04
CA GLY A 209 18.31 14.35 -5.83
C GLY A 209 17.75 15.14 -7.00
N GLU A 210 18.55 15.42 -8.02
CA GLU A 210 18.09 16.05 -9.26
C GLU A 210 17.38 15.04 -10.14
N GLU A 211 17.86 13.78 -10.15
CA GLU A 211 17.31 12.70 -10.96
C GLU A 211 16.28 11.85 -10.19
N HIS A 212 16.41 11.75 -8.86
CA HIS A 212 15.57 10.89 -8.04
C HIS A 212 14.94 11.60 -6.85
N ILE A 213 13.68 11.28 -6.59
CA ILE A 213 13.05 11.49 -5.30
C ILE A 213 12.87 10.16 -4.57
N THR A 214 13.15 10.13 -3.26
CA THR A 214 13.13 8.90 -2.45
C THR A 214 12.18 8.99 -1.26
N TYR A 215 11.42 7.93 -1.04
CA TYR A 215 10.50 7.77 0.09
C TYR A 215 10.85 6.51 0.91
N PRO A 216 10.39 6.42 2.17
CA PRO A 216 10.62 5.24 3.01
C PRO A 216 10.18 3.92 2.35
N GLY A 217 10.86 2.82 2.71
CA GLY A 217 10.56 1.48 2.21
C GLY A 217 11.10 1.20 0.81
N GLY A 218 12.25 1.78 0.47
CA GLY A 218 12.96 1.52 -0.79
C GLY A 218 12.27 2.05 -2.03
N LYS A 219 11.46 3.10 -1.88
CA LYS A 219 10.72 3.73 -2.99
C LYS A 219 11.54 4.86 -3.58
N SER A 220 11.75 4.83 -4.90
CA SER A 220 12.37 5.90 -5.65
C SER A 220 11.58 6.18 -6.93
N PHE A 221 11.42 7.45 -7.26
CA PHE A 221 10.77 7.93 -8.49
C PHE A 221 11.71 8.85 -9.25
N LEU A 222 11.63 8.80 -10.57
CA LEU A 222 12.45 9.59 -11.47
C LEU A 222 11.86 10.99 -11.65
N MET A 223 12.70 11.99 -11.50
CA MET A 223 12.39 13.40 -11.76
C MET A 223 12.49 13.71 -13.25
N ASN A 224 13.48 13.11 -13.93
CA ASN A 224 13.72 13.27 -15.37
C ASN A 224 13.60 11.93 -16.11
N PRO A 225 12.39 11.33 -16.17
CA PRO A 225 12.18 10.00 -16.73
C PRO A 225 12.61 9.86 -18.20
N GLY A 226 12.58 10.96 -18.97
CA GLY A 226 13.07 11.00 -20.35
C GLY A 226 14.54 10.60 -20.51
N ASN A 227 15.39 10.89 -19.52
CA ASN A 227 16.82 10.53 -19.53
C ASN A 227 17.04 9.02 -19.52
N TYR A 228 16.04 8.25 -19.08
CA TYR A 228 16.11 6.79 -18.94
C TYR A 228 15.20 6.07 -19.93
N GLY A 229 14.78 6.75 -21.00
CA GLY A 229 14.00 6.17 -22.09
C GLY A 229 12.52 5.93 -21.77
N PHE A 230 11.99 6.62 -20.75
CA PHE A 230 10.55 6.68 -20.51
C PHE A 230 9.93 7.82 -21.30
N SER A 231 8.68 7.63 -21.71
CA SER A 231 7.92 8.57 -22.52
C SER A 231 6.83 9.26 -21.72
N ALA A 232 6.20 10.29 -22.28
CA ALA A 232 5.03 10.94 -21.67
C ALA A 232 3.84 9.98 -21.43
N ARG A 233 3.80 8.81 -22.11
CA ARG A 233 2.79 7.78 -21.83
C ARG A 233 3.02 7.05 -20.52
N ASP A 234 4.27 6.99 -20.08
CA ASP A 234 4.67 6.33 -18.83
C ASP A 234 4.48 7.26 -17.62
N THR A 235 4.44 8.57 -17.84
CA THR A 235 4.22 9.62 -16.82
C THR A 235 3.11 10.59 -17.22
N PRO A 236 1.86 10.13 -17.35
CA PRO A 236 0.76 10.98 -17.77
C PRO A 236 0.49 12.11 -16.77
N ASP A 237 0.21 13.30 -17.31
CA ASP A 237 -0.42 14.39 -16.57
C ASP A 237 -1.87 14.00 -16.25
N LEU A 238 -2.25 14.13 -14.99
CA LEU A 238 -3.58 13.82 -14.46
C LEU A 238 -4.42 15.09 -14.22
N GLY A 239 -3.90 16.26 -14.61
CA GLY A 239 -4.52 17.57 -14.44
C GLY A 239 -4.39 18.12 -13.02
N HIS A 240 -4.69 19.41 -12.87
CA HIS A 240 -4.71 20.11 -11.58
C HIS A 240 -3.38 20.01 -10.78
N GLY A 241 -2.25 20.05 -11.48
CA GLY A 241 -0.92 19.93 -10.88
C GLY A 241 -0.58 18.51 -10.38
N LYS A 242 -1.34 17.49 -10.79
CA LYS A 242 -1.10 16.09 -10.44
C LYS A 242 -0.57 15.36 -11.66
N PHE A 243 0.45 14.54 -11.47
CA PHE A 243 1.00 13.68 -12.51
C PHE A 243 1.30 12.30 -11.93
N LEU A 244 1.40 11.31 -12.80
CA LEU A 244 1.88 9.98 -12.42
C LEU A 244 3.41 9.95 -12.56
N ALA A 245 4.11 9.81 -11.44
CA ALA A 245 5.56 9.61 -11.44
C ALA A 245 5.91 8.14 -11.67
N ILE A 246 6.92 7.89 -12.51
CA ILE A 246 7.47 6.55 -12.72
C ILE A 246 8.64 6.28 -11.78
N GLY A 247 8.76 5.04 -11.31
CA GLY A 247 9.78 4.66 -10.36
C GLY A 247 9.69 3.19 -10.00
N CYS A 248 10.35 2.82 -8.91
CA CYS A 248 10.33 1.47 -8.39
C CYS A 248 10.31 1.44 -6.87
N GLN A 249 9.85 0.32 -6.34
CA GLN A 249 10.07 -0.07 -4.96
C GLN A 249 10.99 -1.28 -4.95
N LYS A 250 12.11 -1.18 -4.22
CA LYS A 250 13.05 -2.29 -4.05
C LYS A 250 13.19 -2.67 -2.58
N SER A 251 13.54 -3.92 -2.35
CA SER A 251 13.86 -4.47 -1.03
C SER A 251 14.90 -5.56 -1.20
N ILE A 252 15.83 -5.70 -0.25
CA ILE A 252 16.73 -6.84 -0.21
C ILE A 252 16.07 -7.91 0.63
N ARG A 253 16.08 -9.14 0.12
CA ARG A 253 15.51 -10.28 0.81
C ARG A 253 16.53 -11.39 0.83
N ALA A 254 16.94 -11.80 2.03
CA ALA A 254 17.62 -13.06 2.25
C ALA A 254 16.59 -14.19 2.15
N GLU A 255 16.15 -14.50 0.94
CA GLU A 255 15.23 -15.61 0.70
C GLU A 255 15.96 -16.70 -0.09
N SER A 256 16.08 -17.90 0.51
CA SER A 256 16.02 -19.10 -0.31
C SER A 256 14.60 -19.19 -0.86
N ALA A 257 14.42 -19.47 -2.15
CA ALA A 257 13.11 -19.66 -2.81
C ALA A 257 12.19 -20.70 -2.14
N GLU A 258 12.72 -21.32 -1.10
CA GLU A 258 12.16 -22.37 -0.32
C GLU A 258 11.41 -21.81 0.93
N THR A 259 11.70 -20.63 1.53
CA THR A 259 11.20 -20.25 2.90
C THR A 259 10.09 -19.20 3.02
N LYS A 260 9.32 -18.90 1.97
CA LYS A 260 8.35 -17.81 2.05
C LYS A 260 6.94 -18.23 2.50
N MET A 261 6.43 -17.61 3.57
CA MET A 261 5.02 -17.15 3.69
C MET A 261 4.90 -15.98 4.69
N ILE A 262 3.88 -15.14 4.49
CA ILE A 262 3.39 -14.07 5.38
C ILE A 262 2.07 -14.53 5.98
N LYS A 263 1.85 -14.34 7.29
CA LYS A 263 0.51 -14.11 7.84
C LYS A 263 0.55 -13.06 8.95
N LEU A 264 -0.32 -12.07 8.81
CA LEU A 264 -0.88 -11.31 9.92
C LEU A 264 -1.68 -12.27 10.79
N GLU A 265 -1.51 -12.21 12.11
CA GLU A 265 -2.60 -12.22 13.10
C GLU A 265 -2.09 -12.04 14.54
N GLY A 266 -1.96 -10.76 14.92
CA GLY A 266 -2.28 -10.26 16.26
C GLY A 266 -3.48 -9.28 16.22
N GLY A 267 -4.24 -9.27 15.11
CA GLY A 267 -5.37 -8.38 14.85
C GLY A 267 -5.15 -7.41 13.69
N GLU A 268 -6.16 -7.32 12.82
CA GLU A 268 -6.34 -6.25 11.85
C GLU A 268 -6.90 -5.01 12.54
N VAL A 269 -6.43 -3.82 12.17
CA VAL A 269 -7.15 -2.57 12.48
C VAL A 269 -7.26 -1.76 11.20
N SER A 270 -8.49 -1.40 10.84
CA SER A 270 -8.71 -0.48 9.72
C SER A 270 -8.36 0.95 10.11
N VAL A 271 -7.79 1.71 9.18
CA VAL A 271 -7.56 3.16 9.30
C VAL A 271 -8.87 3.94 9.57
N ALA A 272 -10.03 3.32 9.32
CA ALA A 272 -11.34 3.92 9.52
C ALA A 272 -11.83 3.91 10.99
N GLN A 273 -11.34 3.02 11.86
CA GLN A 273 -11.75 2.98 13.28
C GLN A 273 -11.07 4.06 14.13
N TYR A 274 -9.95 4.62 13.65
CA TYR A 274 -9.13 5.59 14.38
C TYR A 274 -9.71 7.02 14.39
N PHE A 275 -10.58 7.38 13.44
CA PHE A 275 -11.05 8.77 13.28
C PHE A 275 -12.44 9.05 13.87
N LEU A 276 -13.24 8.03 14.19
CA LEU A 276 -14.54 8.19 14.85
C LEU A 276 -14.37 8.42 16.37
N ASP A 277 -13.41 7.75 16.99
CA ASP A 277 -13.22 7.76 18.44
C ASP A 277 -12.60 9.07 18.98
N ARG A 278 -12.07 9.95 18.12
CA ARG A 278 -11.16 11.02 18.56
C ARG A 278 -11.62 12.47 18.32
N TYR A 279 -12.53 12.80 17.39
CA TYR A 279 -12.65 14.21 16.91
C TYR A 279 -14.06 14.77 16.62
N ASN A 280 -15.11 14.32 17.31
CA ASN A 280 -16.53 14.75 17.18
C ASN A 280 -16.81 16.27 16.95
N ILE A 281 -16.87 16.79 15.70
CA ILE A 281 -17.04 18.25 15.42
C ILE A 281 -17.83 18.53 14.09
N ARG A 282 -18.66 19.59 14.08
CA ARG A 282 -19.46 20.11 12.93
C ARG A 282 -19.01 21.54 12.51
N LEU A 283 -19.07 21.88 11.21
CA LEU A 283 -18.83 23.25 10.73
C LEU A 283 -19.87 23.76 9.71
N GLN A 284 -20.05 25.08 9.78
CA GLN A 284 -20.93 25.99 9.05
C GLN A 284 -20.05 27.10 8.42
N TYR A 285 -20.44 27.68 7.27
CA TYR A 285 -20.02 28.97 6.67
C TYR A 285 -19.06 29.03 5.45
N PRO A 286 -19.39 29.86 4.44
CA PRO A 286 -18.95 29.78 3.04
C PRO A 286 -18.16 31.05 2.62
N LYS A 287 -17.29 31.56 3.50
CA LYS A 287 -16.38 32.70 3.28
C LYS A 287 -14.99 32.29 3.81
N VAL A 288 -14.03 32.07 2.91
CA VAL A 288 -12.92 31.09 3.04
C VAL A 288 -11.71 31.57 3.87
N ASN A 289 -10.89 30.63 4.37
CA ASN A 289 -9.86 30.81 5.41
C ASN A 289 -8.42 31.11 4.91
N LEU A 290 -7.60 31.69 5.80
CA LEU A 290 -6.14 31.80 5.70
C LEU A 290 -5.44 30.50 6.15
N VAL A 291 -4.27 30.20 5.60
CA VAL A 291 -3.38 29.08 5.98
C VAL A 291 -2.41 29.55 7.06
N ILE A 292 -2.44 28.92 8.24
CA ILE A 292 -1.59 29.30 9.38
C ILE A 292 -0.43 28.31 9.52
N GLU A 293 0.80 28.82 9.57
CA GLU A 293 1.99 28.00 9.83
C GLU A 293 1.95 27.38 11.23
N SER A 294 2.31 26.09 11.34
CA SER A 294 2.38 25.36 12.61
C SER A 294 3.73 25.59 13.31
N GLY A 295 3.98 26.82 13.79
CA GLY A 295 5.21 27.22 14.48
C GLY A 295 4.94 28.04 15.75
N PRO A 296 5.97 28.31 16.58
CA PRO A 296 5.86 29.18 17.76
C PRO A 296 5.54 30.65 17.40
N GLN A 297 5.81 31.07 16.16
CA GLN A 297 5.23 32.27 15.55
C GLN A 297 4.14 31.84 14.56
N LYS A 298 2.97 32.47 14.61
CA LYS A 298 1.86 32.21 13.70
C LYS A 298 1.87 33.25 12.59
N SER A 299 2.17 32.83 11.37
CA SER A 299 1.95 33.61 10.16
C SER A 299 0.77 33.04 9.39
N GLU A 300 -0.14 33.90 8.96
CA GLU A 300 -1.38 33.55 8.26
C GLU A 300 -1.29 34.00 6.80
N PHE A 301 -1.51 33.08 5.87
CA PHE A 301 -1.33 33.32 4.44
C PHE A 301 -2.65 33.11 3.68
N PRO A 302 -3.07 34.07 2.83
CA PRO A 302 -4.20 33.85 1.94
C PRO A 302 -3.97 32.64 1.03
N ILE A 303 -4.94 31.74 0.96
CA ILE A 303 -4.81 30.47 0.21
C ILE A 303 -4.52 30.69 -1.29
N GLU A 304 -4.90 31.84 -1.83
CA GLU A 304 -4.64 32.27 -3.22
C GLU A 304 -3.18 32.62 -3.50
N LEU A 305 -2.38 32.93 -2.47
CA LEU A 305 -0.98 33.32 -2.60
C LEU A 305 -0.02 32.14 -2.38
N LEU A 306 -0.56 30.95 -2.20
CA LEU A 306 0.21 29.75 -1.90
C LEU A 306 0.26 28.83 -3.11
N HIS A 307 1.45 28.31 -3.40
CA HIS A 307 1.67 27.26 -4.36
C HIS A 307 1.94 25.94 -3.62
N ILE A 308 1.46 24.84 -4.18
CA ILE A 308 1.75 23.50 -3.65
C ILE A 308 3.21 23.19 -3.99
N CYS A 309 4.03 22.90 -2.99
CA CYS A 309 5.41 22.46 -3.25
C CYS A 309 5.42 21.18 -4.10
N ASP A 310 6.37 21.09 -5.02
CA ASP A 310 6.48 19.93 -5.92
C ASP A 310 6.71 18.62 -5.16
N ASN A 311 6.35 17.51 -5.82
CA ASN A 311 6.65 16.13 -5.40
C ASN A 311 6.07 15.69 -4.04
N GLN A 312 4.91 16.22 -3.69
CA GLN A 312 4.12 15.75 -2.55
C GLN A 312 3.20 14.59 -2.96
N ARG A 313 3.15 13.52 -2.17
CA ARG A 313 2.26 12.38 -2.47
C ARG A 313 0.80 12.78 -2.27
N VAL A 314 -0.03 12.53 -3.29
CA VAL A 314 -1.49 12.69 -3.18
C VAL A 314 -2.05 11.53 -2.34
N ARG A 315 -2.46 11.85 -1.09
CA ARG A 315 -3.07 10.89 -0.16
C ARG A 315 -4.43 10.40 -0.67
N THR A 316 -4.82 9.19 -0.25
CA THR A 316 -6.08 8.54 -0.64
C THR A 316 -7.31 9.42 -0.39
N GLU A 317 -7.32 10.17 0.72
CA GLU A 317 -8.38 11.10 1.12
C GLU A 317 -8.56 12.30 0.15
N HIS A 318 -7.58 12.56 -0.73
CA HIS A 318 -7.60 13.66 -1.71
C HIS A 318 -7.75 13.17 -3.16
N GLN A 319 -8.13 11.90 -3.36
CA GLN A 319 -8.36 11.33 -4.68
C GLN A 319 -9.86 11.30 -5.00
N THR A 320 -10.25 11.89 -6.12
CA THR A 320 -11.62 11.76 -6.63
C THR A 320 -11.79 10.41 -7.33
N THR A 321 -13.02 9.94 -7.50
CA THR A 321 -13.31 8.69 -8.23
C THR A 321 -12.74 8.71 -9.65
N GLU A 322 -12.83 9.86 -10.33
CA GLU A 322 -12.32 10.06 -11.68
C GLU A 322 -10.79 9.98 -11.73
N LEU A 323 -10.11 10.56 -10.72
CA LEU A 323 -8.67 10.47 -10.57
C LEU A 323 -8.24 9.02 -10.31
N VAL A 324 -8.92 8.31 -9.42
CA VAL A 324 -8.66 6.90 -9.13
C VAL A 324 -8.83 6.05 -10.39
N GLN A 325 -9.92 6.24 -11.15
CA GLN A 325 -10.14 5.52 -12.41
C GLN A 325 -9.08 5.83 -13.47
N SER A 326 -8.63 7.08 -13.55
CA SER A 326 -7.58 7.49 -14.50
C SER A 326 -6.22 6.91 -14.09
N MET A 327 -5.90 6.91 -12.79
CA MET A 327 -4.72 6.25 -12.24
C MET A 327 -4.75 4.74 -12.48
N ILE A 328 -5.88 4.05 -12.23
CA ILE A 328 -6.02 2.61 -12.48
C ILE A 328 -5.76 2.29 -13.94
N ARG A 329 -6.33 3.08 -14.87
CA ARG A 329 -6.11 2.89 -16.31
C ARG A 329 -4.65 3.11 -16.70
N ALA A 330 -3.99 4.10 -16.13
CA ALA A 330 -2.57 4.37 -16.40
C ALA A 330 -1.64 3.29 -15.81
N CYS A 331 -1.95 2.76 -14.63
CA CYS A 331 -1.13 1.76 -13.95
C CYS A 331 -1.39 0.31 -14.41
N ALA A 332 -2.47 0.05 -15.15
CA ALA A 332 -2.81 -1.27 -15.69
C ALA A 332 -1.93 -1.64 -16.90
N VAL A 333 -0.63 -1.80 -16.64
CA VAL A 333 0.39 -2.06 -17.67
C VAL A 333 0.57 -3.58 -17.86
N PRO A 334 0.55 -4.09 -19.10
CA PRO A 334 0.76 -5.52 -19.35
C PRO A 334 2.20 -5.95 -19.04
N PRO A 335 2.44 -7.23 -18.68
CA PRO A 335 3.79 -7.72 -18.34
C PRO A 335 4.85 -7.45 -19.42
N SER A 336 4.48 -7.49 -20.70
CA SER A 336 5.37 -7.20 -21.84
C SER A 336 5.97 -5.79 -21.81
N THR A 337 5.24 -4.83 -21.23
CA THR A 337 5.69 -3.44 -21.07
C THR A 337 6.35 -3.24 -19.71
N LEU A 338 5.89 -3.92 -18.67
CA LEU A 338 6.44 -3.81 -17.32
C LEU A 338 7.88 -4.35 -17.22
N ILE A 339 8.22 -5.42 -17.94
CA ILE A 339 9.58 -6.00 -17.93
C ILE A 339 10.64 -4.98 -18.37
N PRO A 340 10.54 -4.33 -19.54
CA PRO A 340 11.52 -3.31 -19.94
C PRO A 340 11.46 -2.05 -19.07
N GLN A 341 10.30 -1.67 -18.51
CA GLN A 341 10.22 -0.56 -17.55
C GLN A 341 10.99 -0.87 -16.25
N ASN A 342 10.88 -2.09 -15.72
CA ASN A 342 11.65 -2.53 -14.56
C ASN A 342 13.16 -2.52 -14.86
N ASP A 343 13.57 -2.96 -16.04
CA ASP A 343 14.97 -2.94 -16.44
C ASP A 343 15.53 -1.51 -16.52
N ARG A 344 14.78 -0.58 -17.13
CA ARG A 344 15.15 0.85 -17.16
C ARG A 344 15.26 1.46 -15.77
N ASN A 345 14.35 1.12 -14.86
CA ASN A 345 14.45 1.55 -13.46
C ASN A 345 15.70 0.98 -12.77
N GLY A 346 16.05 -0.28 -13.02
CA GLY A 346 17.27 -0.90 -12.51
C GLY A 346 18.55 -0.22 -13.02
N LEU A 347 18.57 0.13 -14.31
CA LEU A 347 19.65 0.91 -14.94
C LEU A 347 19.72 2.33 -14.38
N ALA A 348 18.58 3.01 -14.19
CA ALA A 348 18.52 4.36 -13.63
C ALA A 348 19.04 4.42 -12.20
N LEU A 349 18.76 3.39 -11.40
CA LEU A 349 19.32 3.23 -10.06
C LEU A 349 20.81 2.85 -10.05
N GLY A 350 21.41 2.57 -11.21
CA GLY A 350 22.79 2.11 -11.32
C GLY A 350 23.00 0.75 -10.64
N LEU A 351 21.99 -0.11 -10.58
CA LEU A 351 22.14 -1.45 -9.96
C LEU A 351 23.07 -2.35 -10.79
N TYR A 352 23.02 -2.18 -12.11
CA TYR A 352 23.80 -2.92 -13.09
C TYR A 352 23.92 -2.11 -14.39
N GLY A 353 24.60 -2.66 -15.40
CA GLY A 353 24.80 -1.99 -16.69
C GLY A 353 25.99 -1.03 -16.69
N PRO A 354 26.11 -0.18 -17.74
CA PRO A 354 27.29 0.66 -17.95
C PRO A 354 27.45 1.75 -16.88
N ASN A 355 26.33 2.22 -16.31
CA ASN A 355 26.29 3.24 -15.26
C ASN A 355 26.16 2.62 -13.85
N LYS A 356 26.72 1.42 -13.65
CA LYS A 356 26.69 0.75 -12.34
C LYS A 356 27.26 1.68 -11.26
N SER A 357 26.56 1.75 -10.13
CA SER A 357 26.85 2.64 -9.02
C SER A 357 28.28 2.49 -8.53
N ALA A 358 28.95 3.62 -8.34
CA ALA A 358 30.29 3.65 -7.76
C ALA A 358 30.31 3.10 -6.33
N HIS A 359 29.20 3.19 -5.58
CA HIS A 359 29.04 2.63 -4.25
C HIS A 359 29.13 1.10 -4.28
N LEU A 360 28.30 0.47 -5.12
CA LEU A 360 28.35 -0.99 -5.32
C LEU A 360 29.72 -1.49 -5.78
N ASN A 361 30.42 -0.71 -6.62
CA ASN A 361 31.78 -1.04 -7.05
C ASN A 361 32.80 -0.94 -5.91
N ALA A 362 32.70 0.09 -5.06
CA ALA A 362 33.60 0.27 -3.91
C ALA A 362 33.49 -0.88 -2.90
N MET A 363 32.29 -1.43 -2.73
CA MET A 363 32.00 -2.51 -1.78
C MET A 363 32.02 -3.90 -2.42
N ASN A 364 32.41 -4.01 -3.70
CA ASN A 364 32.44 -5.25 -4.47
C ASN A 364 31.10 -6.04 -4.44
N ILE A 365 29.98 -5.31 -4.45
CA ILE A 365 28.63 -5.85 -4.50
C ILE A 365 28.17 -5.87 -5.97
N GLU A 366 27.54 -6.95 -6.39
CA GLU A 366 27.04 -7.12 -7.76
C GLU A 366 25.56 -7.51 -7.75
N VAL A 367 24.71 -6.68 -8.37
CA VAL A 367 23.34 -7.08 -8.72
C VAL A 367 23.38 -7.75 -10.09
N VAL A 368 22.90 -8.98 -10.17
CA VAL A 368 22.81 -9.73 -11.42
C VAL A 368 21.76 -9.07 -12.31
N ALA A 369 22.19 -8.54 -13.46
CA ALA A 369 21.32 -7.81 -14.38
C ALA A 369 20.14 -8.65 -14.88
N ARG A 370 20.36 -9.94 -15.15
CA ARG A 370 19.30 -10.85 -15.59
C ARG A 370 18.45 -11.28 -14.40
N PRO A 371 17.11 -11.06 -14.44
CA PRO A 371 16.24 -11.56 -13.39
C PRO A 371 16.27 -13.09 -13.29
N VAL A 372 15.97 -13.60 -12.10
CA VAL A 372 15.85 -15.03 -11.83
C VAL A 372 14.71 -15.61 -12.66
N THR A 373 15.00 -16.72 -13.33
CA THR A 373 14.00 -17.52 -14.03
C THR A 373 13.66 -18.76 -13.22
N VAL A 374 12.38 -19.09 -13.16
CA VAL A 374 11.87 -20.22 -12.37
C VAL A 374 11.10 -21.15 -13.29
N ASN A 375 11.30 -22.46 -13.11
CA ASN A 375 10.49 -23.48 -13.77
C ASN A 375 9.22 -23.68 -12.94
N THR A 376 8.06 -23.47 -13.56
CA THR A 376 6.75 -23.61 -12.91
C THR A 376 5.88 -24.62 -13.64
N ARG A 377 4.80 -25.06 -12.99
CA ARG A 377 3.81 -25.96 -13.58
C ARG A 377 2.44 -25.29 -13.53
N VAL A 378 1.67 -25.50 -14.59
CA VAL A 378 0.26 -25.10 -14.61
C VAL A 378 -0.56 -26.29 -14.14
N LEU A 379 -1.30 -26.10 -13.04
CA LEU A 379 -2.19 -27.14 -12.52
C LEU A 379 -3.37 -27.32 -13.50
N PRO A 380 -3.81 -28.57 -13.74
CA PRO A 380 -5.01 -28.80 -14.54
C PRO A 380 -6.24 -28.20 -13.83
N PRO A 381 -7.17 -27.56 -14.56
CA PRO A 381 -8.38 -27.04 -13.95
C PRO A 381 -9.22 -28.20 -13.39
N PRO A 382 -9.87 -28.02 -12.24
CA PRO A 382 -10.79 -29.02 -11.69
C PRO A 382 -12.09 -29.08 -12.50
N TYR A 383 -12.82 -30.18 -12.40
CA TYR A 383 -14.21 -30.24 -12.86
C TYR A 383 -15.14 -29.52 -11.89
N ILE A 384 -16.07 -28.73 -12.43
CA ILE A 384 -17.13 -28.08 -11.65
C ILE A 384 -18.38 -28.95 -11.73
N VAL A 385 -18.80 -29.50 -10.60
CA VAL A 385 -19.98 -30.39 -10.51
C VAL A 385 -21.23 -29.57 -10.20
N TYR A 386 -22.31 -29.88 -10.93
CA TYR A 386 -23.62 -29.24 -10.85
C TYR A 386 -24.72 -30.25 -10.50
N GLY A 387 -25.94 -29.75 -10.32
CA GLY A 387 -27.13 -30.57 -10.08
C GLY A 387 -27.37 -31.54 -11.22
N ASN A 388 -28.10 -32.63 -10.92
CA ASN A 388 -28.40 -33.70 -11.88
C ASN A 388 -27.16 -34.36 -12.47
N LYS A 389 -26.05 -34.44 -11.70
CA LYS A 389 -24.76 -35.02 -12.11
C LYS A 389 -24.11 -34.34 -13.34
N ASN A 390 -24.53 -33.12 -13.67
CA ASN A 390 -23.89 -32.33 -14.72
C ASN A 390 -22.49 -31.88 -14.28
N GLN A 391 -21.59 -31.72 -15.25
CA GLN A 391 -20.23 -31.23 -14.99
C GLN A 391 -19.82 -30.23 -16.07
N ALA A 392 -19.02 -29.25 -15.68
CA ALA A 392 -18.36 -28.32 -16.59
C ALA A 392 -16.85 -28.42 -16.39
N GLN A 393 -16.12 -28.44 -17.50
CA GLN A 393 -14.67 -28.33 -17.49
C GLN A 393 -14.28 -26.88 -17.83
N PRO A 394 -13.56 -26.17 -16.93
CA PRO A 394 -13.06 -24.84 -17.24
C PRO A 394 -12.04 -24.86 -18.38
N GLU A 395 -12.09 -23.82 -19.20
CA GLU A 395 -11.12 -23.55 -20.26
C GLU A 395 -9.72 -23.37 -19.63
N PRO A 396 -8.74 -24.24 -19.91
CA PRO A 396 -7.44 -24.23 -19.21
C PRO A 396 -6.69 -22.90 -19.28
N ALA A 397 -6.80 -22.16 -20.39
CA ALA A 397 -6.06 -20.92 -20.58
C ALA A 397 -6.73 -19.70 -19.94
N ARG A 398 -8.05 -19.72 -19.77
CA ARG A 398 -8.83 -18.54 -19.33
C ARG A 398 -9.46 -18.73 -17.96
N ALA A 399 -9.47 -19.96 -17.43
CA ALA A 399 -10.19 -20.35 -16.22
C ALA A 399 -11.69 -19.96 -16.29
N THR A 400 -12.28 -19.99 -17.48
CA THR A 400 -13.68 -19.65 -17.72
C THR A 400 -14.50 -20.90 -18.00
N TRP A 401 -15.72 -20.96 -17.48
CA TRP A 401 -16.71 -21.99 -17.82
C TRP A 401 -18.09 -21.35 -17.88
N ASN A 402 -19.03 -21.99 -18.60
CA ASN A 402 -20.41 -21.54 -18.64
C ASN A 402 -21.26 -22.44 -17.73
N GLN A 403 -22.00 -21.84 -16.81
CA GLN A 403 -23.01 -22.57 -16.05
C GLN A 403 -24.25 -22.79 -16.94
N ARG A 404 -24.45 -24.03 -17.38
CA ARG A 404 -25.62 -24.44 -18.19
C ARG A 404 -26.55 -25.41 -17.48
N ALA A 405 -26.27 -25.71 -16.22
CA ALA A 405 -26.99 -26.68 -15.42
C ALA A 405 -27.55 -26.05 -14.13
N HIS A 406 -28.49 -26.76 -13.51
CA HIS A 406 -29.01 -26.41 -12.19
C HIS A 406 -27.88 -26.38 -11.16
N TYR A 407 -28.05 -25.56 -10.12
CA TYR A 407 -27.14 -25.60 -8.99
C TYR A 407 -27.06 -27.01 -8.39
N LEU A 408 -25.90 -27.33 -7.81
CA LEU A 408 -25.71 -28.60 -7.11
C LEU A 408 -26.74 -28.76 -5.98
N VAL A 409 -26.97 -27.67 -5.24
CA VAL A 409 -28.05 -27.52 -4.27
C VAL A 409 -28.68 -26.16 -4.52
N PRO A 410 -29.85 -26.08 -5.19
CA PRO A 410 -30.55 -24.81 -5.36
C PRO A 410 -31.13 -24.35 -4.02
N CYS A 411 -31.13 -23.03 -3.78
CA CYS A 411 -31.78 -22.47 -2.61
C CYS A 411 -33.31 -22.49 -2.75
N ASP A 412 -34.00 -22.51 -1.61
CA ASP A 412 -35.42 -22.18 -1.53
C ASP A 412 -35.56 -20.71 -1.17
N LEU A 413 -36.20 -19.90 -2.02
CA LEU A 413 -36.40 -18.48 -1.76
C LEU A 413 -37.25 -18.23 -0.51
N GLY A 414 -38.17 -19.15 -0.18
CA GLY A 414 -39.08 -19.02 0.95
C GLY A 414 -39.93 -17.74 0.87
N LYS A 415 -40.31 -17.18 2.02
CA LYS A 415 -41.06 -15.92 2.07
C LYS A 415 -40.11 -14.72 1.88
N TRP A 416 -40.35 -13.93 0.84
CA TRP A 416 -39.50 -12.78 0.45
C TRP A 416 -40.30 -11.61 -0.16
N ALA A 417 -39.68 -10.46 -0.34
CA ALA A 417 -40.29 -9.21 -0.78
C ALA A 417 -39.26 -8.30 -1.46
N VAL A 418 -39.78 -7.37 -2.27
CA VAL A 418 -38.95 -6.45 -3.07
C VAL A 418 -39.22 -5.02 -2.66
N TYR A 419 -38.14 -4.26 -2.49
CA TYR A 419 -38.16 -2.87 -2.12
C TYR A 419 -37.44 -2.02 -3.17
N VAL A 420 -38.10 -0.97 -3.63
CA VAL A 420 -37.49 0.04 -4.50
C VAL A 420 -37.16 1.27 -3.65
N LEU A 421 -35.88 1.60 -3.54
CA LEU A 421 -35.37 2.71 -2.72
C LEU A 421 -35.26 3.96 -3.59
N GLY A 422 -36.21 4.90 -3.43
CA GLY A 422 -36.26 6.15 -4.20
C GLY A 422 -37.66 6.61 -4.59
N THR A 423 -37.80 7.86 -5.04
CA THR A 423 -39.05 8.41 -5.57
C THR A 423 -39.33 7.84 -6.96
N MET A 424 -40.45 7.15 -7.14
CA MET A 424 -41.00 6.81 -8.46
C MET A 424 -41.53 8.10 -9.12
N PRO A 425 -40.88 8.70 -10.15
CA PRO A 425 -41.40 9.92 -10.74
C PRO A 425 -42.57 9.54 -11.63
N GLN A 426 -43.75 10.08 -11.36
CA GLN A 426 -44.94 9.77 -12.17
C GLN A 426 -44.87 10.26 -13.62
N ARG A 427 -43.87 11.07 -14.03
CA ARG A 427 -43.83 11.70 -15.37
C ARG A 427 -42.42 12.00 -15.92
N SER A 428 -41.47 11.07 -15.86
CA SER A 428 -40.22 11.21 -16.65
C SER A 428 -39.80 9.90 -17.31
N ARG A 429 -39.47 9.96 -18.61
CA ARG A 429 -39.20 8.84 -19.53
C ARG A 429 -37.95 7.99 -19.21
N SER A 430 -37.32 8.14 -18.05
CA SER A 430 -36.00 7.53 -17.75
C SER A 430 -35.84 7.02 -16.32
N THR A 431 -36.90 6.59 -15.65
CA THR A 431 -36.82 6.08 -14.27
C THR A 431 -37.40 4.68 -14.19
N PHE A 432 -36.70 3.78 -13.48
CA PHE A 432 -37.12 2.39 -13.26
C PHE A 432 -38.46 2.39 -12.51
N GLY A 433 -39.56 2.20 -13.22
CA GLY A 433 -40.91 2.28 -12.71
C GLY A 433 -41.51 0.90 -12.40
N PRO A 434 -42.81 0.85 -12.08
CA PRO A 434 -43.50 -0.41 -11.79
C PRO A 434 -43.46 -1.41 -12.96
N ASN A 435 -43.55 -0.93 -14.21
CA ASN A 435 -43.50 -1.79 -15.39
C ASN A 435 -42.11 -2.39 -15.59
N GLU A 436 -41.05 -1.59 -15.46
CA GLU A 436 -39.67 -2.06 -15.53
C GLU A 436 -39.34 -3.04 -14.40
N LEU A 437 -39.88 -2.81 -13.19
CA LEU A 437 -39.76 -3.74 -12.08
C LEU A 437 -40.42 -5.09 -12.38
N GLN A 438 -41.64 -5.08 -12.92
CA GLN A 438 -42.33 -6.32 -13.31
C GLN A 438 -41.56 -7.08 -14.39
N GLN A 439 -41.04 -6.38 -15.40
CA GLN A 439 -40.21 -6.99 -16.44
C GLN A 439 -38.92 -7.58 -15.86
N PHE A 440 -38.26 -6.86 -14.95
CA PHE A 440 -37.09 -7.35 -14.24
C PHE A 440 -37.40 -8.62 -13.43
N LEU A 441 -38.50 -8.65 -12.68
CA LEU A 441 -38.91 -9.81 -11.89
C LEU A 441 -39.26 -11.01 -12.79
N SER A 442 -39.83 -10.78 -13.96
CA SER A 442 -40.04 -11.84 -14.95
C SER A 442 -38.72 -12.44 -15.44
N CYS A 443 -37.72 -11.61 -15.77
CA CYS A 443 -36.37 -12.08 -16.11
C CYS A 443 -35.71 -12.83 -14.93
N PHE A 444 -35.91 -12.34 -13.71
CA PHE A 444 -35.39 -12.96 -12.49
C PHE A 444 -35.99 -14.36 -12.29
N GLN A 445 -37.31 -14.49 -12.38
CA GLN A 445 -38.04 -15.75 -12.32
C GLN A 445 -37.54 -16.75 -13.36
N GLN A 446 -37.44 -16.34 -14.63
CA GLN A 446 -36.95 -17.19 -15.71
C GLN A 446 -35.55 -17.72 -15.40
N GLN A 447 -34.67 -16.87 -14.88
CA GLN A 447 -33.32 -17.28 -14.52
C GLN A 447 -33.30 -18.21 -13.30
N CYS A 448 -34.11 -17.96 -12.26
CA CYS A 448 -34.26 -18.87 -11.11
C CYS A 448 -34.66 -20.28 -11.57
N ILE A 449 -35.69 -20.38 -12.43
CA ILE A 449 -36.16 -21.66 -12.96
C ILE A 449 -35.05 -22.36 -13.76
N LYS A 450 -34.33 -21.62 -14.61
CA LYS A 450 -33.21 -22.15 -15.43
C LYS A 450 -32.09 -22.77 -14.59
N VAL A 451 -31.86 -22.26 -13.38
CA VAL A 451 -30.81 -22.78 -12.46
C VAL A 451 -31.36 -23.70 -11.37
N GLY A 452 -32.65 -24.06 -11.44
CA GLY A 452 -33.30 -25.00 -10.53
C GLY A 452 -33.72 -24.43 -9.18
N ILE A 453 -33.71 -23.11 -9.01
CA ILE A 453 -34.28 -22.45 -7.82
C ILE A 453 -35.80 -22.54 -7.90
N GLN A 454 -36.42 -23.00 -6.82
CA GLN A 454 -37.87 -22.96 -6.67
C GLN A 454 -38.32 -21.51 -6.48
N TYR A 455 -38.74 -20.89 -7.58
CA TYR A 455 -39.22 -19.51 -7.55
C TYR A 455 -40.63 -19.44 -6.97
N VAL A 456 -40.84 -18.48 -6.08
CA VAL A 456 -42.15 -18.05 -5.57
C VAL A 456 -42.24 -16.54 -5.76
N ASP A 457 -43.43 -16.02 -6.06
CA ASP A 457 -43.60 -14.58 -6.20
C ASP A 457 -43.34 -13.86 -4.87
N PRO A 458 -42.78 -12.63 -4.90
CA PRO A 458 -42.57 -11.85 -3.69
C PRO A 458 -43.92 -11.53 -3.04
N SER A 459 -44.00 -11.61 -1.72
CA SER A 459 -45.25 -11.36 -0.99
C SER A 459 -45.77 -9.94 -1.17
N TYR A 460 -44.87 -8.98 -1.40
CA TYR A 460 -45.22 -7.64 -1.88
C TYR A 460 -44.01 -6.96 -2.52
N THR A 461 -44.33 -5.92 -3.28
CA THR A 461 -43.37 -4.97 -3.85
C THR A 461 -43.70 -3.57 -3.36
N SER A 462 -42.77 -2.89 -2.68
CA SER A 462 -43.01 -1.55 -2.11
C SER A 462 -41.93 -0.56 -2.52
N ALA A 463 -42.30 0.70 -2.69
CA ALA A 463 -41.35 1.80 -2.84
C ALA A 463 -41.20 2.50 -1.49
N ILE A 464 -39.97 2.61 -0.99
CA ILE A 464 -39.68 3.29 0.27
C ILE A 464 -38.71 4.44 0.06
N ALA A 465 -38.85 5.45 0.92
CA ALA A 465 -37.95 6.60 0.91
C ALA A 465 -36.52 6.14 1.21
N ILE A 466 -35.56 6.88 0.66
CA ILE A 466 -34.14 6.69 0.94
C ILE A 466 -33.86 7.33 2.30
N ASP A 467 -34.25 6.63 3.36
CA ASP A 467 -34.11 7.06 4.75
C ASP A 467 -33.79 5.86 5.65
N VAL A 468 -32.86 6.05 6.58
CA VAL A 468 -32.36 4.97 7.46
C VAL A 468 -33.48 4.44 8.36
N ALA A 469 -34.28 5.33 8.95
CA ALA A 469 -35.37 4.94 9.85
C ALA A 469 -36.49 4.22 9.09
N ALA A 470 -36.78 4.64 7.86
CA ALA A 470 -37.73 3.94 6.99
C ALA A 470 -37.27 2.51 6.68
N VAL A 471 -36.00 2.33 6.30
CA VAL A 471 -35.45 0.98 6.02
C VAL A 471 -35.43 0.12 7.28
N GLU A 472 -34.97 0.64 8.42
CA GLU A 472 -34.94 -0.10 9.68
C GLU A 472 -36.33 -0.55 10.14
N LYS A 473 -37.35 0.31 9.98
CA LYS A 473 -38.75 -0.03 10.27
C LYS A 473 -39.20 -1.25 9.46
N GLU A 474 -38.86 -1.28 8.17
CA GLU A 474 -39.18 -2.43 7.32
C GLU A 474 -38.48 -3.69 7.81
N PHE A 475 -37.18 -3.67 8.10
CA PHE A 475 -36.46 -4.84 8.65
C PHE A 475 -37.10 -5.40 9.92
N LYS A 476 -37.55 -4.52 10.83
CA LYS A 476 -38.21 -4.93 12.07
C LYS A 476 -39.54 -5.64 11.79
N ALA A 477 -40.41 -5.04 10.97
CA ALA A 477 -41.68 -5.66 10.58
C ALA A 477 -41.45 -7.00 9.85
N TYR A 478 -40.46 -7.03 8.97
CA TYR A 478 -40.07 -8.20 8.20
C TYR A 478 -39.67 -9.39 9.08
N LYS A 479 -38.95 -9.11 10.17
CA LYS A 479 -38.55 -10.12 11.14
C LYS A 479 -39.74 -10.69 11.90
N GLU A 480 -40.66 -9.82 12.32
CA GLU A 480 -41.88 -10.20 13.05
C GLU A 480 -42.82 -11.06 12.16
N GLU A 481 -42.88 -10.78 10.87
CA GLU A 481 -43.69 -11.53 9.89
C GLU A 481 -43.02 -12.81 9.34
N GLY A 482 -41.83 -13.17 9.83
CA GLY A 482 -41.16 -14.43 9.53
C GLY A 482 -40.52 -14.52 8.14
N TYR A 483 -40.21 -13.39 7.51
CA TYR A 483 -39.53 -13.42 6.21
C TYR A 483 -38.03 -13.69 6.35
N THR A 484 -37.43 -14.23 5.28
CA THR A 484 -36.03 -14.67 5.31
C THR A 484 -35.13 -13.99 4.26
N PHE A 485 -35.71 -13.29 3.30
CA PHE A 485 -34.97 -12.67 2.19
C PHE A 485 -35.59 -11.34 1.76
N MET A 486 -34.78 -10.28 1.70
CA MET A 486 -35.19 -8.95 1.20
C MET A 486 -34.40 -8.59 -0.07
N PHE A 487 -35.10 -8.19 -1.11
CA PHE A 487 -34.49 -7.75 -2.36
C PHE A 487 -34.64 -6.23 -2.52
N PHE A 488 -33.54 -5.51 -2.68
CA PHE A 488 -33.54 -4.06 -2.83
C PHE A 488 -33.09 -3.63 -4.23
N VAL A 489 -33.84 -2.74 -4.85
CA VAL A 489 -33.45 -2.01 -6.05
C VAL A 489 -33.23 -0.54 -5.67
N HIS A 490 -32.02 -0.01 -5.86
CA HIS A 490 -31.64 1.31 -5.33
C HIS A 490 -31.00 2.23 -6.39
N ALA A 491 -31.09 3.54 -6.19
CA ALA A 491 -30.47 4.54 -7.06
C ALA A 491 -28.93 4.47 -7.06
N ASP A 492 -28.31 4.83 -8.18
CA ASP A 492 -26.89 4.55 -8.45
C ASP A 492 -25.88 5.34 -7.59
N ASN A 493 -26.32 6.48 -7.03
CA ASN A 493 -25.47 7.45 -6.33
C ASN A 493 -25.35 7.22 -4.81
N ASP A 494 -25.96 6.17 -4.25
CA ASP A 494 -26.04 6.02 -2.80
C ASP A 494 -25.19 4.87 -2.24
N GLN A 495 -23.92 5.14 -1.99
CA GLN A 495 -23.00 4.19 -1.34
C GLN A 495 -23.22 4.09 0.18
N SER A 496 -23.87 5.10 0.79
CA SER A 496 -24.07 5.15 2.24
C SER A 496 -25.10 4.12 2.71
N LEU A 497 -26.15 3.93 1.91
CA LEU A 497 -27.26 3.02 2.16
C LEU A 497 -26.87 1.54 2.14
N HIS A 498 -25.93 1.15 1.27
CA HIS A 498 -25.44 -0.23 1.23
C HIS A 498 -24.83 -0.66 2.57
N LYS A 499 -24.12 0.25 3.26
CA LYS A 499 -23.55 -0.03 4.59
C LYS A 499 -24.65 -0.22 5.64
N VAL A 500 -25.70 0.60 5.58
CA VAL A 500 -26.86 0.52 6.48
C VAL A 500 -27.61 -0.78 6.29
N VAL A 501 -27.97 -1.14 5.06
CA VAL A 501 -28.67 -2.41 4.77
C VAL A 501 -27.83 -3.60 5.22
N LYS A 502 -26.51 -3.57 5.05
CA LYS A 502 -25.62 -4.65 5.54
C LYS A 502 -25.45 -4.68 7.04
N LEU A 503 -25.57 -3.54 7.73
CA LEU A 503 -25.67 -3.52 9.19
C LEU A 503 -26.97 -4.17 9.66
N LEU A 504 -28.11 -3.80 9.06
CA LEU A 504 -29.43 -4.33 9.40
C LEU A 504 -29.57 -5.84 9.06
N GLU A 505 -29.00 -6.30 7.94
CA GLU A 505 -28.88 -7.73 7.59
C GLU A 505 -28.27 -8.53 8.75
N ARG A 506 -27.19 -8.02 9.35
CA ARG A 506 -26.53 -8.67 10.50
C ARG A 506 -27.36 -8.57 11.78
N GLN A 507 -27.95 -7.41 12.04
CA GLN A 507 -28.74 -7.16 13.25
C GLN A 507 -29.99 -8.03 13.32
N TYR A 508 -30.72 -8.16 12.20
CA TYR A 508 -31.99 -8.90 12.15
C TYR A 508 -31.83 -10.34 11.63
N ALA A 509 -30.63 -10.71 11.17
CA ALA A 509 -30.33 -12.00 10.55
C ALA A 509 -31.29 -12.32 9.38
N ILE A 510 -31.42 -11.36 8.46
CA ILE A 510 -32.24 -11.46 7.24
C ILE A 510 -31.31 -11.29 6.06
N VAL A 511 -31.31 -12.24 5.12
CA VAL A 511 -30.46 -12.17 3.93
C VAL A 511 -30.96 -11.07 3.01
N THR A 512 -30.04 -10.23 2.49
CA THR A 512 -30.40 -9.15 1.57
C THR A 512 -29.62 -9.24 0.27
N GLN A 513 -30.30 -8.93 -0.83
CA GLN A 513 -29.67 -8.71 -2.13
C GLN A 513 -29.96 -7.28 -2.58
N LEU A 514 -28.90 -6.51 -2.88
CA LEU A 514 -29.02 -5.16 -3.40
C LEU A 514 -28.64 -5.12 -4.88
N VAL A 515 -29.43 -4.44 -5.69
CA VAL A 515 -29.18 -4.22 -7.12
C VAL A 515 -29.38 -2.75 -7.46
N LYS A 516 -28.44 -2.21 -8.24
CA LYS A 516 -28.54 -0.85 -8.77
C LYS A 516 -29.66 -0.74 -9.80
N MET A 517 -30.43 0.34 -9.77
CA MET A 517 -31.48 0.65 -10.73
C MET A 517 -30.96 0.61 -12.17
N GLN A 518 -29.76 1.14 -12.45
CA GLN A 518 -29.16 1.05 -13.79
C GLN A 518 -28.94 -0.40 -14.24
N ASN A 519 -28.49 -1.28 -13.35
CA ASN A 519 -28.28 -2.69 -13.68
C ASN A 519 -29.60 -3.41 -13.95
N ALA A 520 -30.62 -3.17 -13.12
CA ALA A 520 -31.95 -3.73 -13.33
C ALA A 520 -32.58 -3.22 -14.64
N GLY A 521 -32.47 -1.92 -14.92
CA GLY A 521 -32.93 -1.30 -16.15
C GLY A 521 -32.17 -1.79 -17.38
N ASP A 522 -30.85 -1.98 -17.32
CA ASP A 522 -30.06 -2.53 -18.41
C ASP A 522 -30.37 -4.01 -18.71
N ILE A 523 -30.75 -4.80 -17.70
CA ILE A 523 -31.20 -6.18 -17.93
C ILE A 523 -32.48 -6.18 -18.78
N VAL A 524 -33.42 -5.32 -18.42
CA VAL A 524 -34.71 -5.20 -19.11
C VAL A 524 -34.54 -4.60 -20.52
N SER A 525 -33.83 -3.48 -20.64
CA SER A 525 -33.76 -2.71 -21.88
C SER A 525 -32.68 -3.18 -22.86
N LYS A 526 -31.57 -3.73 -22.36
CA LYS A 526 -30.40 -4.13 -23.17
C LYS A 526 -30.14 -5.63 -23.15
N GLY A 527 -30.97 -6.42 -22.47
CA GLY A 527 -30.83 -7.87 -22.42
C GLY A 527 -29.52 -8.32 -21.78
N LYS A 528 -29.01 -7.62 -20.74
CA LYS A 528 -27.76 -7.98 -20.04
C LYS A 528 -27.89 -9.27 -19.20
N GLN A 529 -28.05 -10.42 -19.88
CA GLN A 529 -28.28 -11.72 -19.24
C GLN A 529 -27.20 -12.07 -18.21
N GLN A 530 -25.91 -11.90 -18.52
CA GLN A 530 -24.81 -12.20 -17.60
C GLN A 530 -24.93 -11.45 -16.26
N THR A 531 -25.44 -10.22 -16.26
CA THR A 531 -25.67 -9.45 -15.03
C THR A 531 -26.77 -10.09 -14.19
N MET A 532 -27.85 -10.56 -14.82
CA MET A 532 -28.91 -11.31 -14.13
C MET A 532 -28.37 -12.63 -13.57
N GLU A 533 -27.58 -13.39 -14.34
CA GLU A 533 -26.96 -14.62 -13.85
C GLU A 533 -26.10 -14.37 -12.60
N ASN A 534 -25.29 -13.31 -12.62
CA ASN A 534 -24.47 -12.90 -11.47
C ASN A 534 -25.28 -12.46 -10.24
N ILE A 535 -26.47 -11.88 -10.43
CA ILE A 535 -27.39 -11.54 -9.33
C ILE A 535 -27.93 -12.84 -8.72
N ILE A 536 -28.35 -13.79 -9.55
CA ILE A 536 -28.87 -15.09 -9.08
C ILE A 536 -27.78 -15.94 -8.41
N HIS A 537 -26.52 -15.89 -8.87
CA HIS A 537 -25.38 -16.55 -8.19
C HIS A 537 -25.14 -16.04 -6.76
N LYS A 538 -25.62 -14.85 -6.43
CA LYS A 538 -25.48 -14.21 -5.12
C LYS A 538 -26.78 -14.18 -4.32
N THR A 539 -27.85 -14.72 -4.90
CA THR A 539 -29.18 -14.74 -4.29
C THR A 539 -29.28 -15.93 -3.34
N LYS A 540 -29.33 -15.62 -2.04
CA LYS A 540 -29.62 -16.51 -0.90
C LYS A 540 -28.64 -17.67 -0.69
#